data_AF-A0A558EQ33-F1
#
_entry.id   AF-A0A558EQ33-F1
#
_cell.length_a   1.000
_cell.length_b   1.000
_cell.length_c   1.000
_cell.angle_alpha   90.00
_cell.angle_beta   90.00
_cell.angle_gamma   90.00
#
_symmetry.space_group_name_H-M   'P 1'
#
loop_
_entity.id
_entity.type
_entity.pdbx_description
1 polymer ?
#
loop_
_entity_poly.entity_id
_entity_poly.type
_entity_poly.pdbx_seq_one_letter_code
_entity_poly.pdbx_strand_id
1 'polypeptide(L)'
;MAGISIPLLMAGAVAVLAGGVLWRKRTAGARGQFLASYDFSRLLDKRLAERRPELTPTQRKAVFHGLRDWFEINHRAGRRKLAMPSQAVDDAWHEFILFTRNYQDFCRKGLGRFLHHVPAEAMTRPTQAQDGLKRSWRHACAHEGIDPKSPTRLPRLFAIDATLGLSDGFNYQLDCLKAGAAGSGAYCAGHIGCGGGCSGCSSDSGGSDGGCGGGCGGD
;
A
#
# COMPACT_ATOMS: atom_id res chain seq x y z
N MET A 1 56.03 -14.74 -7.67
CA MET A 1 54.60 -14.70 -7.31
C MET A 1 53.94 -13.59 -8.12
N ALA A 2 53.09 -13.93 -9.09
CA ALA A 2 52.39 -12.92 -9.88
C ALA A 2 51.32 -12.26 -9.00
N GLY A 3 51.57 -11.04 -8.53
CA GLY A 3 50.59 -10.27 -7.78
C GLY A 3 49.41 -9.95 -8.67
N ILE A 4 48.20 -10.29 -8.24
CA ILE A 4 46.97 -9.89 -8.92
C ILE A 4 46.97 -8.36 -8.95
N SER A 5 46.97 -7.79 -10.15
CA SER A 5 47.03 -6.34 -10.33
C SER A 5 45.73 -5.70 -9.85
N ILE A 6 45.84 -4.62 -9.06
CA ILE A 6 44.71 -3.83 -8.54
C ILE A 6 43.65 -3.52 -9.62
N PRO A 7 44.02 -3.15 -10.88
CA PRO A 7 43.05 -2.98 -11.97
C PRO A 7 42.20 -4.22 -12.27
N LEU A 8 42.76 -5.42 -12.18
CA LEU A 8 42.05 -6.68 -12.44
C LEU A 8 41.02 -6.98 -11.33
N LEU A 9 41.37 -6.68 -10.08
CA LEU A 9 40.45 -6.78 -8.95
C LEU A 9 39.30 -5.77 -9.09
N MET A 10 39.61 -4.54 -9.49
CA MET A 10 38.60 -3.50 -9.71
C MET A 10 37.66 -3.84 -10.87
N ALA A 11 38.19 -4.34 -11.99
CA ALA A 11 37.38 -4.79 -13.12
C ALA A 11 36.47 -5.96 -12.74
N GLY A 12 36.98 -6.93 -11.97
CA GLY A 12 36.19 -8.03 -11.42
C GLY A 12 35.05 -7.55 -10.51
N ALA A 13 35.33 -6.61 -9.60
CA ALA A 13 34.33 -6.03 -8.72
C ALA A 13 33.22 -5.30 -9.50
N VAL A 14 33.60 -4.49 -10.51
CA VAL A 14 32.63 -3.80 -11.38
C VAL A 14 31.76 -4.78 -12.15
N ALA A 15 32.33 -5.85 -12.71
CA ALA A 15 31.58 -6.88 -13.43
C ALA A 15 30.55 -7.59 -12.53
N VAL A 16 30.95 -7.94 -11.30
CA VAL A 16 30.04 -8.56 -10.31
C VAL A 16 28.91 -7.60 -9.93
N LEU A 17 29.22 -6.32 -9.68
CA LEU A 17 28.20 -5.32 -9.35
C LEU A 17 27.22 -5.11 -10.52
N ALA A 18 27.73 -4.96 -11.74
CA ALA A 18 26.91 -4.80 -12.94
C ALA A 18 26.01 -6.03 -13.19
N GLY A 19 26.57 -7.24 -13.07
CA GLY A 19 25.81 -8.49 -13.15
C GLY A 19 24.72 -8.57 -12.08
N GLY A 20 25.02 -8.16 -10.84
CA GLY A 20 24.06 -8.09 -9.74
C GLY A 20 22.90 -7.11 -10.02
N VAL A 21 23.20 -5.93 -10.59
CA VAL A 21 22.17 -4.95 -10.97
C VAL A 21 21.27 -5.47 -12.10
N LEU A 22 21.87 -6.08 -13.14
CA LEU A 22 21.12 -6.65 -14.26
C LEU A 22 20.21 -7.79 -13.80
N TRP A 23 20.72 -8.68 -12.96
CA TRP A 23 19.93 -9.77 -12.37
C TRP A 23 18.77 -9.24 -11.53
N ARG A 24 19.00 -8.22 -10.69
CA ARG A 24 17.93 -7.57 -9.92
C ARG A 24 16.85 -6.94 -10.81
N LYS A 25 17.25 -6.26 -11.89
CA LYS A 25 16.30 -5.68 -12.86
C LYS A 25 15.48 -6.75 -13.57
N ARG A 26 16.14 -7.81 -14.06
CA ARG A 26 15.47 -8.92 -14.75
C ARG A 26 14.50 -9.67 -13.83
N THR A 27 14.92 -9.95 -12.60
CA THR A 27 14.06 -10.63 -11.60
C THR A 27 12.88 -9.75 -11.19
N ALA A 28 13.07 -8.44 -11.00
CA ALA A 28 11.98 -7.51 -10.71
C ALA A 28 10.97 -7.41 -11.86
N GLY A 29 11.43 -7.43 -13.11
CA GLY A 29 10.57 -7.46 -14.30
C GLY A 29 9.77 -8.75 -14.43
N ALA A 30 10.42 -9.91 -14.27
CA ALA A 30 9.75 -11.21 -14.31
C ALA A 30 8.67 -11.35 -13.22
N ARG A 31 8.95 -10.84 -12.02
CA ARG A 31 7.99 -10.74 -10.91
C ARG A 31 6.77 -9.88 -11.27
N GLY A 32 7.00 -8.70 -11.84
CA GLY A 32 5.94 -7.81 -12.29
C GLY A 32 5.03 -8.48 -13.33
N GLN A 33 5.61 -9.17 -14.31
CA GLN A 33 4.85 -9.92 -15.32
C GLN A 33 4.02 -11.05 -14.71
N PHE A 34 4.59 -11.80 -13.77
CA PHE A 34 3.86 -12.86 -13.05
C PHE A 34 2.64 -12.31 -12.29
N LEU A 35 2.80 -11.18 -11.59
CA LEU A 35 1.70 -10.53 -10.87
C LEU A 35 0.61 -10.06 -11.85
N ALA A 36 1.02 -9.42 -12.95
CA ALA A 36 0.12 -8.90 -13.97
C ALA A 36 -0.76 -10.00 -14.61
N SER A 37 -0.18 -11.17 -14.86
CA SER A 37 -0.87 -12.29 -15.52
C SER A 37 -1.58 -13.26 -14.58
N TYR A 38 -1.47 -13.09 -13.26
CA TYR A 38 -2.06 -14.04 -12.31
C TYR A 38 -3.59 -13.97 -12.34
N ASP A 39 -4.23 -15.13 -12.45
CA ASP A 39 -5.68 -15.26 -12.46
C ASP A 39 -6.20 -15.67 -11.08
N PHE A 40 -6.69 -14.68 -10.34
CA PHE A 40 -7.33 -14.89 -9.03
C PHE A 40 -8.73 -15.51 -9.14
N SER A 41 -9.43 -15.30 -10.25
CA SER A 41 -10.84 -15.67 -10.38
C SER A 41 -11.04 -17.18 -10.26
N ARG A 42 -10.10 -17.96 -10.79
CA ARG A 42 -10.10 -19.43 -10.72
C ARG A 42 -10.14 -19.98 -9.30
N LEU A 43 -9.49 -19.31 -8.35
CA LEU A 43 -9.42 -19.76 -6.96
C LEU A 43 -10.45 -19.08 -6.07
N LEU A 44 -10.71 -17.79 -6.32
CA LEU A 44 -11.38 -16.93 -5.35
C LEU A 44 -12.82 -16.58 -5.71
N ASP A 45 -13.30 -16.77 -6.95
CA ASP A 45 -14.63 -16.27 -7.34
C ASP A 45 -15.76 -16.82 -6.46
N LYS A 46 -15.78 -18.14 -6.26
CA LYS A 46 -16.77 -18.79 -5.40
C LYS A 46 -16.65 -18.34 -3.94
N ARG A 47 -15.42 -18.26 -3.41
CA ARG A 47 -15.16 -17.85 -2.02
C ARG A 47 -15.57 -16.41 -1.75
N LEU A 48 -15.24 -15.50 -2.68
CA LEU A 48 -15.64 -14.11 -2.58
C LEU A 48 -17.15 -13.95 -2.73
N ALA A 49 -17.80 -14.74 -3.60
CA ALA A 49 -19.27 -14.74 -3.69
C ALA A 49 -19.95 -15.22 -2.40
N GLU A 50 -19.38 -16.22 -1.72
CA GLU A 50 -19.87 -16.69 -0.41
C GLU A 50 -19.67 -15.62 0.68
N ARG A 51 -18.51 -14.96 0.70
CA ARG A 51 -18.16 -13.93 1.70
C ARG A 51 -18.86 -12.59 1.48
N ARG A 52 -19.11 -12.23 0.22
CA ARG A 52 -19.74 -10.98 -0.22
C ARG A 52 -20.90 -11.27 -1.18
N PRO A 53 -22.02 -11.84 -0.70
CA PRO A 53 -23.16 -12.19 -1.55
C PRO A 53 -23.78 -11.01 -2.29
N GLU A 54 -23.59 -9.80 -1.78
CA GLU A 54 -24.02 -8.53 -2.38
C GLU A 54 -23.28 -8.20 -3.70
N LEU A 55 -22.12 -8.82 -3.96
CA LEU A 55 -21.30 -8.52 -5.14
C LEU A 55 -21.69 -9.36 -6.36
N THR A 56 -22.05 -8.66 -7.43
CA THR A 56 -22.25 -9.26 -8.75
C THR A 56 -20.95 -9.85 -9.33
N PRO A 57 -21.02 -10.77 -10.31
CA PRO A 57 -19.82 -11.33 -10.94
C PRO A 57 -18.89 -10.27 -11.56
N THR A 58 -19.45 -9.20 -12.13
CA THR A 58 -18.66 -8.08 -12.68
C THR A 58 -17.93 -7.30 -11.58
N GLN A 59 -18.60 -7.07 -10.44
CA GLN A 59 -17.99 -6.41 -9.29
C GLN A 59 -16.88 -7.27 -8.67
N ARG A 60 -17.07 -8.58 -8.55
CA ARG A 60 -16.00 -9.49 -8.07
C ARG A 60 -14.77 -9.46 -8.97
N LYS A 61 -14.96 -9.40 -10.30
CA LYS A 61 -13.83 -9.18 -11.23
C LYS A 61 -13.11 -7.87 -10.93
N ALA A 62 -13.83 -6.77 -10.68
CA ALA A 62 -13.23 -5.50 -10.28
C ALA A 62 -12.41 -5.62 -8.97
N VAL A 63 -12.91 -6.38 -7.99
CA VAL A 63 -12.17 -6.70 -6.76
C VAL A 63 -10.87 -7.45 -7.08
N PHE A 64 -10.88 -8.41 -8.00
CA PHE A 64 -9.66 -9.12 -8.42
C PHE A 64 -8.67 -8.23 -9.18
N HIS A 65 -9.14 -7.22 -9.92
CA HIS A 65 -8.26 -6.18 -10.45
C HIS A 65 -7.62 -5.37 -9.32
N GLY A 66 -8.39 -4.95 -8.32
CA GLY A 66 -7.85 -4.29 -7.12
C GLY A 66 -6.83 -5.15 -6.37
N LEU A 67 -7.12 -6.44 -6.19
CA LEU A 67 -6.22 -7.39 -5.53
C LEU A 67 -4.88 -7.52 -6.27
N ARG A 68 -4.92 -7.52 -7.61
CA ARG A 68 -3.70 -7.50 -8.42
C ARG A 68 -2.88 -6.25 -8.15
N ASP A 69 -3.50 -5.07 -8.15
CA ASP A 69 -2.79 -3.82 -7.89
C ASP A 69 -2.18 -3.80 -6.50
N TRP A 70 -2.91 -4.32 -5.51
CA TRP A 70 -2.43 -4.44 -4.15
C TRP A 70 -1.10 -5.19 -4.10
N PHE A 71 -1.01 -6.34 -4.78
CA PHE A 71 0.25 -7.09 -4.84
C PHE A 71 1.33 -6.39 -5.67
N GLU A 72 0.96 -5.71 -6.75
CA GLU A 72 1.91 -4.93 -7.54
C GLU A 72 2.51 -3.76 -6.76
N ILE A 73 1.70 -2.99 -6.02
CA ILE A 73 2.22 -1.91 -5.19
C ILE A 73 3.08 -2.45 -4.04
N ASN A 74 2.75 -3.62 -3.50
CA ASN A 74 3.58 -4.30 -2.50
C ASN A 74 4.93 -4.77 -3.08
N HIS A 75 4.96 -5.25 -4.31
CA HIS A 75 6.21 -5.58 -5.02
C HIS A 75 7.08 -4.32 -5.19
N ARG A 76 6.50 -3.22 -5.67
CA ARG A 76 7.19 -1.94 -5.85
C ARG A 76 7.66 -1.32 -4.52
N ALA A 77 6.90 -1.50 -3.44
CA ALA A 77 7.25 -1.01 -2.11
C ALA A 77 8.37 -1.81 -1.41
N GLY A 78 8.72 -2.99 -1.95
CA GLY A 78 9.77 -3.83 -1.39
C GLY A 78 9.41 -4.33 0.02
N ARG A 79 10.19 -3.98 1.05
CA ARG A 79 9.95 -4.39 2.44
C ARG A 79 9.20 -3.34 3.27
N ARG A 80 8.82 -2.21 2.68
CA ARG A 80 8.06 -1.17 3.39
C ARG A 80 6.62 -1.63 3.60
N LYS A 81 6.13 -1.53 4.83
CA LYS A 81 4.76 -1.93 5.18
C LYS A 81 3.75 -0.98 4.55
N LEU A 82 2.78 -1.53 3.83
CA LEU A 82 1.62 -0.83 3.30
C LEU A 82 0.39 -1.17 4.17
N ALA A 83 -0.63 -0.32 4.13
CA ALA A 83 -1.92 -0.57 4.78
C ALA A 83 -2.98 -0.72 3.69
N MET A 84 -3.84 -1.73 3.82
CA MET A 84 -4.89 -2.00 2.84
C MET A 84 -5.94 -0.88 2.88
N PRO A 85 -6.20 -0.18 1.75
CA PRO A 85 -7.16 0.92 1.72
C PRO A 85 -8.58 0.50 1.29
N SER A 86 -8.84 -0.79 1.05
CA SER A 86 -10.13 -1.31 0.57
C SER A 86 -10.55 -2.56 1.33
N GLN A 87 -11.77 -2.55 1.85
CA GLN A 87 -12.38 -3.69 2.54
C GLN A 87 -12.67 -4.84 1.58
N ALA A 88 -13.19 -4.55 0.38
CA ALA A 88 -13.51 -5.58 -0.62
C ALA A 88 -12.25 -6.34 -1.07
N VAL A 89 -11.18 -5.61 -1.30
CA VAL A 89 -9.88 -6.18 -1.69
C VAL A 89 -9.24 -6.92 -0.53
N ASP A 90 -9.40 -6.43 0.70
CA ASP A 90 -8.95 -7.14 1.90
C ASP A 90 -9.64 -8.48 2.08
N ASP A 91 -10.96 -8.55 1.88
CA ASP A 91 -11.71 -9.81 1.94
C ASP A 91 -11.24 -10.81 0.88
N ALA A 92 -11.01 -10.36 -0.36
CA ALA A 92 -10.45 -11.23 -1.39
C ALA A 92 -9.02 -11.69 -1.04
N TRP A 93 -8.21 -10.84 -0.43
CA TRP A 93 -6.87 -11.22 0.04
C TRP A 93 -6.95 -12.24 1.19
N HIS A 94 -7.86 -12.03 2.14
CA HIS A 94 -8.13 -12.98 3.22
C HIS A 94 -8.49 -14.37 2.68
N GLU A 95 -9.42 -14.45 1.72
CA GLU A 95 -9.78 -15.73 1.10
C GLU A 95 -8.57 -16.37 0.40
N PHE A 96 -7.68 -15.57 -0.18
CA PHE A 96 -6.48 -16.10 -0.84
C PHE A 96 -5.48 -16.72 0.14
N ILE A 97 -5.32 -16.14 1.32
CA ILE A 97 -4.38 -16.64 2.36
C ILE A 97 -4.75 -18.06 2.81
N LEU A 98 -6.04 -18.42 2.78
CA LEU A 98 -6.53 -19.74 3.14
C LEU A 98 -6.01 -20.84 2.19
N PHE A 99 -5.68 -20.50 0.94
CA PHE A 99 -5.00 -21.41 0.02
C PHE A 99 -3.48 -21.39 0.28
N THR A 100 -3.07 -21.83 1.48
CA THR A 100 -1.73 -21.60 2.04
C THR A 100 -0.57 -21.96 1.11
N ARG A 101 -0.63 -23.11 0.43
CA ARG A 101 0.40 -23.52 -0.55
C ARG A 101 0.44 -22.60 -1.77
N ASN A 102 -0.72 -22.31 -2.35
CA ASN A 102 -0.85 -21.41 -3.50
C ASN A 102 -0.40 -19.99 -3.13
N TYR A 103 -0.78 -19.52 -1.95
CA TYR A 103 -0.42 -18.20 -1.44
C TYR A 103 1.09 -18.08 -1.21
N GLN A 104 1.72 -19.09 -0.58
CA GLN A 104 3.16 -19.13 -0.38
C GLN A 104 3.92 -19.14 -1.72
N ASP A 105 3.47 -19.94 -2.67
CA ASP A 105 4.07 -20.03 -4.01
C ASP A 105 3.90 -18.73 -4.79
N PHE A 106 2.73 -18.13 -4.74
CA PHE A 106 2.45 -16.83 -5.33
C PHE A 106 3.35 -15.74 -4.74
N CYS A 107 3.45 -15.66 -3.42
CA CYS A 107 4.32 -14.69 -2.74
C CYS A 107 5.78 -14.89 -3.11
N ARG A 108 6.27 -16.14 -3.16
CA ARG A 108 7.64 -16.45 -3.56
C ARG A 108 7.92 -16.04 -5.01
N LYS A 109 7.01 -16.35 -5.93
CA LYS A 109 7.17 -16.07 -7.37
C LYS A 109 6.99 -14.60 -7.72
N GLY A 110 5.97 -13.95 -7.16
CA GLY A 110 5.59 -12.56 -7.49
C GLY A 110 6.27 -11.51 -6.63
N LEU A 111 6.43 -11.75 -5.33
CA LEU A 111 6.99 -10.77 -4.40
C LEU A 111 8.44 -11.10 -3.99
N GLY A 112 8.84 -12.36 -4.12
CA GLY A 112 10.13 -12.87 -3.63
C GLY A 112 10.25 -12.94 -2.12
N ARG A 113 9.14 -12.79 -1.42
CA ARG A 113 9.03 -12.86 0.04
C ARG A 113 7.58 -13.17 0.39
N PHE A 114 7.36 -13.78 1.54
CA PHE A 114 6.01 -13.91 2.08
C PHE A 114 5.46 -12.53 2.45
N LEU A 115 4.23 -12.22 2.04
CA LEU A 115 3.52 -11.03 2.49
C LEU A 115 2.62 -11.42 3.64
N HIS A 116 2.97 -11.01 4.86
CA HIS A 116 2.14 -11.26 6.02
C HIS A 116 0.96 -10.30 6.00
N HIS A 117 -0.23 -10.85 6.19
CA HIS A 117 -1.43 -10.08 6.49
C HIS A 117 -1.45 -9.76 7.99
N VAL A 118 -1.75 -8.52 8.32
CA VAL A 118 -1.95 -8.06 9.70
C VAL A 118 -3.29 -7.32 9.69
N PRO A 119 -4.33 -7.88 10.32
CA PRO A 119 -5.64 -7.24 10.40
C PRO A 119 -5.53 -5.84 11.01
N ALA A 120 -6.42 -4.93 10.58
CA ALA A 120 -6.43 -3.55 11.06
C ALA A 120 -6.65 -3.49 12.59
N GLU A 121 -7.44 -4.43 13.13
CA GLU A 121 -7.73 -4.59 14.56
C GLU A 121 -6.47 -4.95 15.37
N ALA A 122 -5.46 -5.54 14.73
CA ALA A 122 -4.19 -5.89 15.36
C ALA A 122 -3.15 -4.74 15.31
N MET A 123 -3.48 -3.60 14.69
CA MET A 123 -2.58 -2.45 14.61
C MET A 123 -2.60 -1.63 15.92
N THR A 124 -1.57 -1.82 16.75
CA THR A 124 -1.48 -1.27 18.13
C THR A 124 -1.33 0.26 18.22
N ARG A 125 -1.09 0.97 17.10
CA ARG A 125 -0.87 2.43 17.08
C ARG A 125 -1.56 3.10 15.88
N PRO A 126 -2.45 4.08 16.09
CA PRO A 126 -3.12 4.83 15.02
C PRO A 126 -2.15 5.48 14.02
N THR A 127 -1.00 5.96 14.47
CA THR A 127 0.02 6.61 13.63
C THR A 127 0.66 5.66 12.61
N GLN A 128 0.87 4.39 12.96
CA GLN A 128 1.44 3.41 12.02
C GLN A 128 0.45 3.04 10.92
N ALA A 129 -0.85 2.98 11.25
CA ALA A 129 -1.92 2.79 10.28
C ALA A 129 -1.97 3.98 9.31
N GLN A 130 -1.88 5.21 9.81
CA GLN A 130 -1.80 6.41 8.99
C GLN A 130 -0.57 6.40 8.06
N ASP A 131 0.62 6.12 8.57
CA ASP A 131 1.84 6.06 7.75
C ASP A 131 1.81 4.97 6.68
N GLY A 132 1.26 3.81 7.01
CA GLY A 132 1.03 2.72 6.06
C GLY A 132 0.09 3.14 4.94
N LEU A 133 -0.99 3.84 5.29
CA LEU A 133 -1.97 4.35 4.33
C LEU A 133 -1.36 5.43 3.43
N LYS A 134 -0.56 6.36 3.98
CA LYS A 134 0.22 7.37 3.22
C LYS A 134 1.15 6.75 2.20
N ARG A 135 1.83 5.67 2.56
CA ARG A 135 2.67 4.92 1.60
C ARG A 135 1.83 4.24 0.53
N SER A 136 0.72 3.64 0.92
CA SER A 136 -0.19 2.94 0.00
C SER A 136 -0.78 3.89 -1.03
N TRP A 137 -1.18 5.09 -0.60
CA TRP A 137 -1.60 6.19 -1.47
C TRP A 137 -0.56 6.55 -2.52
N ARG A 138 0.68 6.83 -2.10
CA ARG A 138 1.77 7.19 -3.02
C ARG A 138 2.04 6.08 -4.03
N HIS A 139 2.05 4.82 -3.59
CA HIS A 139 2.29 3.70 -4.49
C HIS A 139 1.11 3.42 -5.43
N ALA A 140 -0.14 3.58 -4.96
CA ALA A 140 -1.33 3.45 -5.79
C ALA A 140 -1.41 4.57 -6.84
N CYS A 141 -1.14 5.82 -6.45
CA CYS A 141 -1.04 6.95 -7.36
C CYS A 141 0.04 6.71 -8.43
N ALA A 142 1.25 6.30 -8.02
CA ALA A 142 2.33 5.97 -8.94
C ALA A 142 2.03 4.76 -9.84
N HIS A 143 1.21 3.81 -9.38
CA HIS A 143 0.76 2.67 -10.17
C HIS A 143 -0.18 3.10 -11.31
N GLU A 144 -0.95 4.16 -11.10
CA GLU A 144 -1.95 4.65 -12.06
C GLU A 144 -1.58 5.96 -12.76
N GLY A 145 -0.36 6.49 -12.54
CA GLY A 145 0.10 7.73 -13.15
C GLY A 145 -0.57 9.00 -12.60
N ILE A 146 -1.04 8.96 -11.35
CA ILE A 146 -1.68 10.09 -10.65
C ILE A 146 -0.63 10.82 -9.82
N ASP A 147 -0.66 12.17 -9.80
CA ASP A 147 0.15 12.95 -8.85
C ASP A 147 -0.45 12.82 -7.43
N PRO A 148 0.28 12.24 -6.45
CA PRO A 148 -0.22 12.10 -5.10
C PRO A 148 -0.41 13.42 -4.34
N LYS A 149 0.17 14.54 -4.81
CA LYS A 149 0.01 15.87 -4.19
C LYS A 149 -1.19 16.63 -4.73
N SER A 150 -1.48 16.46 -6.02
CA SER A 150 -2.62 17.08 -6.71
C SER A 150 -3.39 16.04 -7.53
N PRO A 151 -4.05 15.08 -6.85
CA PRO A 151 -4.75 13.98 -7.51
C PRO A 151 -5.96 14.48 -8.32
N THR A 152 -6.02 14.15 -9.60
CA THR A 152 -7.20 14.44 -10.45
C THR A 152 -8.36 13.46 -10.23
N ARG A 153 -8.05 12.27 -9.70
CA ARG A 153 -9.00 11.21 -9.33
C ARG A 153 -8.42 10.34 -8.23
N LEU A 154 -9.26 9.55 -7.57
CA LEU A 154 -8.80 8.52 -6.64
C LEU A 154 -8.19 7.34 -7.40
N PRO A 155 -7.08 6.74 -6.92
CA PRO A 155 -6.63 5.44 -7.37
C PRO A 155 -7.70 4.37 -7.09
N ARG A 156 -7.78 3.34 -7.93
CA ARG A 156 -8.75 2.24 -7.85
C ARG A 156 -8.82 1.62 -6.45
N LEU A 157 -7.67 1.35 -5.83
CA LEU A 157 -7.62 0.79 -4.48
C LEU A 157 -8.32 1.66 -3.42
N PHE A 158 -8.38 2.97 -3.62
CA PHE A 158 -9.08 3.92 -2.73
C PHE A 158 -10.51 4.19 -3.19
N ALA A 159 -10.83 3.99 -4.46
CA ALA A 159 -12.16 4.28 -5.00
C ALA A 159 -13.11 3.08 -4.99
N ILE A 160 -12.57 1.86 -4.97
CA ILE A 160 -13.31 0.64 -5.31
C ILE A 160 -14.46 0.38 -4.33
N ASP A 161 -14.25 0.53 -3.02
CA ASP A 161 -15.29 0.27 -2.01
C ASP A 161 -16.52 1.16 -2.22
N ALA A 162 -16.31 2.46 -2.42
CA ALA A 162 -17.37 3.42 -2.73
C ALA A 162 -18.03 3.13 -4.09
N THR A 163 -17.25 2.73 -5.10
CA THR A 163 -17.76 2.36 -6.43
C THR A 163 -18.63 1.12 -6.39
N LEU A 164 -18.32 0.18 -5.49
CA LEU A 164 -19.10 -1.03 -5.27
C LEU A 164 -20.35 -0.79 -4.43
N GLY A 165 -20.46 0.36 -3.76
CA GLY A 165 -21.58 0.68 -2.88
C GLY A 165 -21.58 -0.12 -1.56
N LEU A 166 -20.40 -0.50 -1.07
CA LEU A 166 -20.28 -1.27 0.17
C LEU A 166 -20.64 -0.43 1.39
N SER A 167 -21.53 -0.96 2.24
CA SER A 167 -21.96 -0.28 3.47
C SER A 167 -20.88 -0.23 4.54
N ASP A 168 -19.99 -1.22 4.56
CA ASP A 168 -18.84 -1.34 5.46
C ASP A 168 -17.51 -0.97 4.78
N GLY A 169 -17.59 -0.41 3.57
CA GLY A 169 -16.43 -0.02 2.79
C GLY A 169 -15.84 1.34 3.19
N PHE A 170 -14.60 1.59 2.76
CA PHE A 170 -13.98 2.89 2.97
C PHE A 170 -14.44 3.90 1.90
N ASN A 171 -14.91 5.07 2.34
CA ASN A 171 -15.30 6.17 1.46
C ASN A 171 -14.26 7.30 1.54
N TYR A 172 -13.43 7.41 0.50
CA TYR A 172 -12.44 8.47 0.38
C TYR A 172 -12.95 9.59 -0.52
N GLN A 173 -12.58 10.83 -0.20
CA GLN A 173 -12.88 12.00 -1.02
C GLN A 173 -11.62 12.84 -1.25
N LEU A 174 -11.53 13.47 -2.42
CA LEU A 174 -10.40 14.33 -2.80
C LEU A 174 -10.47 15.68 -2.07
N ASP A 175 -11.67 16.29 -2.02
CA ASP A 175 -11.89 17.63 -1.46
C ASP A 175 -12.59 17.56 -0.11
N CYS A 176 -11.81 17.46 0.97
CA CYS A 176 -12.35 17.44 2.34
C CYS A 176 -12.94 18.77 2.81
N LEU A 177 -12.74 19.89 2.11
CA LEU A 177 -13.27 21.20 2.52
C LEU A 177 -14.74 21.42 2.08
N LYS A 178 -15.25 20.63 1.13
CA LYS A 178 -16.67 20.65 0.75
C LYS A 178 -17.51 19.63 1.51
N ALA A 179 -16.89 18.54 1.95
CA ALA A 179 -17.54 17.59 2.85
C ALA A 179 -17.28 18.07 4.28
N GLY A 180 -18.31 18.56 4.99
CA GLY A 180 -18.25 18.85 6.43
C GLY A 180 -18.02 17.58 7.27
N ALA A 181 -16.90 16.90 7.04
CA ALA A 181 -16.63 15.51 7.40
C ALA A 181 -16.03 15.38 8.82
N ALA A 182 -16.53 16.18 9.76
CA ALA A 182 -16.30 15.93 11.18
C ALA A 182 -17.26 14.85 11.75
N GLY A 183 -18.22 14.34 10.96
CA GLY A 183 -19.25 13.42 11.45
C GLY A 183 -19.72 12.30 10.53
N SER A 184 -19.10 12.06 9.35
CA SER A 184 -19.68 11.16 8.33
C SER A 184 -18.82 9.98 7.86
N GLY A 185 -17.82 9.54 8.62
CA GLY A 185 -17.04 8.33 8.29
C GLY A 185 -16.22 8.40 6.98
N ALA A 186 -16.03 9.59 6.40
CA ALA A 186 -15.24 9.79 5.19
C ALA A 186 -13.75 9.94 5.53
N TYR A 187 -12.89 9.14 4.88
CA TYR A 187 -11.44 9.19 5.08
C TYR A 187 -10.80 10.19 4.09
N CYS A 188 -10.09 11.17 4.62
CA CYS A 188 -9.54 12.26 3.81
C CYS A 188 -8.32 11.85 2.97
N ALA A 189 -8.45 11.81 1.64
CA ALA A 189 -7.33 11.52 0.75
C ALA A 189 -6.28 12.65 0.71
N GLY A 190 -6.71 13.91 0.81
CA GLY A 190 -5.80 15.07 0.79
C GLY A 190 -4.77 15.09 1.94
N HIS A 191 -5.17 14.67 3.15
CA HIS A 191 -4.27 14.57 4.30
C HIS A 191 -3.32 13.36 4.25
N ILE A 192 -3.60 12.39 3.39
CA ILE A 192 -2.75 11.21 3.16
C ILE A 192 -1.55 11.58 2.27
N GLY A 193 -1.73 12.54 1.34
CA GLY A 193 -0.66 13.06 0.48
C GLY A 193 0.32 14.01 1.19
N CYS A 194 -0.17 14.79 2.17
CA CYS A 194 0.65 15.78 2.89
C CYS A 194 1.62 15.12 3.89
N GLY A 195 2.91 15.18 3.55
CA GLY A 195 4.01 14.98 4.47
C GLY A 195 4.18 16.24 5.34
N GLY A 196 3.33 16.39 6.35
CA GLY A 196 3.50 17.37 7.41
C GLY A 196 3.00 16.73 8.69
N GLY A 197 3.88 16.58 9.68
CA GLY A 197 3.46 16.19 11.02
C GLY A 197 2.62 17.33 11.59
N CYS A 198 1.35 17.09 11.82
CA CYS A 198 0.54 17.89 12.72
C CYS A 198 0.42 17.11 14.02
N SER A 199 1.33 17.42 14.94
CA SER A 199 1.05 17.39 16.38
C SER A 199 -0.28 18.09 16.63
N GLY A 200 -1.09 17.50 17.51
CA GLY A 200 -2.45 17.94 17.77
C GLY A 200 -2.58 19.42 18.09
N CYS A 201 -3.66 20.01 17.63
CA CYS A 201 -4.29 21.14 18.30
C CYS A 201 -5.79 20.85 18.30
N SER A 202 -6.28 20.44 19.47
CA SER A 202 -7.67 20.69 19.83
C SER A 202 -7.84 22.21 19.81
N SER A 203 -8.81 22.69 19.06
CA SER A 203 -9.21 24.09 19.08
C SER A 203 -10.10 24.31 20.28
N ASP A 204 -9.49 24.57 21.43
CA ASP A 204 -10.18 25.05 22.62
C ASP A 204 -10.07 26.57 22.57
N SER A 205 -11.22 27.24 22.47
CA SER A 205 -11.28 28.69 22.56
C SER A 205 -11.10 29.10 24.02
N GLY A 206 -10.08 29.87 24.35
CA GLY A 206 -9.95 30.47 25.68
C GLY A 206 -8.59 31.10 26.00
N GLY A 207 -8.52 32.42 25.86
CA GLY A 207 -7.90 33.35 26.82
C GLY A 207 -6.42 33.21 27.24
N SER A 208 -5.66 34.24 26.83
CA SER A 208 -4.73 35.04 27.64
C SER A 208 -3.35 34.49 28.06
N ASP A 209 -2.32 35.21 27.59
CA ASP A 209 -1.05 35.63 28.21
C ASP A 209 -0.33 34.72 29.22
N GLY A 210 0.92 34.38 28.90
CA GLY A 210 1.91 33.91 29.86
C GLY A 210 3.19 33.41 29.19
N GLY A 211 4.21 34.27 29.10
CA GLY A 211 5.55 33.85 28.68
C GLY A 211 6.32 33.10 29.77
N CYS A 212 7.30 32.27 29.37
CA CYS A 212 8.53 31.79 30.04
C CYS A 212 9.16 30.78 29.04
N GLY A 213 10.43 30.76 28.63
CA GLY A 213 11.67 31.02 29.37
C GLY A 213 12.24 29.70 29.91
N GLY A 214 13.25 29.10 29.26
CA GLY A 214 14.02 28.00 29.85
C GLY A 214 14.71 27.06 28.83
N GLY A 215 16.04 27.20 28.70
CA GLY A 215 16.92 26.15 28.19
C GLY A 215 17.50 25.28 29.32
N CYS A 216 18.12 24.14 28.94
CA CYS A 216 19.05 23.18 29.58
C CYS A 216 18.79 21.83 28.86
N GLY A 217 19.70 20.94 28.42
CA GLY A 217 21.09 20.64 28.77
C GLY A 217 21.18 19.20 29.32
N GLY A 218 21.93 18.30 28.64
CA GLY A 218 22.39 16.96 29.09
C GLY A 218 21.39 15.80 28.95
N ASP A 219 21.70 14.59 28.47
CA ASP A 219 22.96 13.87 28.16
C ASP A 219 22.76 12.94 26.94
#